data_AF-X2KPQ6-F1
#
_entry.id   AF-X2KPQ6-F1
#
_cell.length_a   1.000
_cell.length_b   1.000
_cell.length_c   1.000
_cell.angle_alpha   90.00
_cell.angle_beta   90.00
_cell.angle_gamma   90.00
#
_symmetry.space_group_name_H-M   'P 1'
#
loop_
_entity.id
_entity.type
_entity.pdbx_description
1 polymer ?
#
loop_
_entity_poly.entity_id
_entity_poly.type
_entity_poly.pdbx_seq_one_letter_code
_entity_poly.pdbx_strand_id
1 'polypeptide(L)'
;CDWLLCNSKVWNPPPSCSDYKLSGTGDCWCRLASLVNNLEKFQEHYKLVLNEPDESDPSLRQQLKLPEDSMFSGFTPIIGYELKPTFISTTSDRVLSELTHRVNCILFFGTEFLCGTEPPVFKLHKTDTGASEYISVVETASPKDDSEDEEMCFESWINEENDLKSRPSEDKSVSELQAKPISNEIQKLLSRKEELEQKQRNEE
;
A
#
# COMPACT_ATOMS: atom_id res chain seq x y z
N CYS A 1 -3.56 -0.44 5.43
CA CYS A 1 -3.00 0.31 4.28
C CYS A 1 -2.10 1.45 4.76
N ASP A 2 -2.53 2.24 5.74
CA ASP A 2 -1.83 3.48 6.14
C ASP A 2 -0.39 3.28 6.60
N TRP A 3 -0.10 2.23 7.37
CA TRP A 3 1.29 1.91 7.72
C TRP A 3 2.14 1.58 6.49
N LEU A 4 1.59 0.83 5.52
CA LEU A 4 2.30 0.52 4.28
C LEU A 4 2.54 1.78 3.44
N LEU A 5 1.58 2.70 3.38
CA LEU A 5 1.74 4.01 2.74
C LEU A 5 2.90 4.81 3.35
N CYS A 6 2.99 4.85 4.67
CA CYS A 6 4.04 5.57 5.40
C CYS A 6 5.43 4.92 5.27
N ASN A 7 5.49 3.60 5.11
CA ASN A 7 6.71 2.82 5.31
C ASN A 7 7.12 2.06 4.04
N SER A 8 6.85 2.59 2.85
CA SER A 8 7.15 1.94 1.55
C SER A 8 8.57 1.41 1.44
N LYS A 9 9.56 2.15 1.93
CA LYS A 9 10.98 1.74 1.92
C LYS A 9 11.28 0.50 2.77
N VAL A 10 10.40 0.13 3.69
CA VAL A 10 10.56 -1.03 4.57
C VAL A 10 10.10 -2.30 3.89
N TRP A 11 9.10 -2.21 3.02
CA TRP A 11 8.45 -3.37 2.43
C TRP A 11 8.46 -3.40 0.91
N ASN A 12 8.89 -2.36 0.19
CA ASN A 12 8.99 -2.37 -1.27
C ASN A 12 10.48 -2.38 -1.70
N PRO A 13 11.00 -3.40 -2.41
CA PRO A 13 10.30 -4.59 -2.92
C PRO A 13 9.71 -5.48 -1.81
N PRO A 14 8.53 -6.08 -2.02
CA PRO A 14 7.91 -7.02 -1.08
C PRO A 14 8.89 -8.08 -0.57
N PRO A 15 8.98 -8.30 0.75
CA PRO A 15 9.83 -9.35 1.27
C PRO A 15 9.32 -10.71 0.78
N SER A 16 10.24 -11.64 0.52
CA SER A 16 9.89 -13.01 0.15
C SER A 16 9.01 -13.64 1.23
N CYS A 17 7.89 -14.22 0.81
CA CYS A 17 7.03 -14.99 1.70
C CYS A 17 7.47 -16.47 1.82
N SER A 18 8.61 -16.85 1.24
CA SER A 18 9.14 -18.23 1.21
C SER A 18 9.22 -18.89 2.59
N ASP A 19 9.52 -18.10 3.62
CA ASP A 19 9.82 -18.62 4.94
C ASP A 19 8.56 -18.81 5.79
N TYR A 20 7.44 -18.22 5.35
CA TYR A 20 6.16 -18.36 6.02
C TYR A 20 5.39 -19.54 5.40
N LYS A 21 5.21 -20.61 6.17
CA LYS A 21 4.27 -21.70 5.85
C LYS A 21 2.83 -21.20 5.98
N LEU A 22 2.42 -20.31 5.09
CA LEU A 22 1.04 -19.86 4.99
C LEU A 22 0.24 -21.01 4.38
N SER A 23 -0.54 -21.69 5.22
CA SER A 23 -1.47 -22.73 4.78
C SER A 23 -2.62 -22.07 4.01
N GLY A 24 -2.44 -21.90 2.69
CA GLY A 24 -3.43 -21.31 1.79
C GLY A 24 -2.88 -21.07 0.40
N THR A 25 -3.74 -21.19 -0.61
CA THR A 25 -3.39 -20.84 -2.00
C THR A 25 -3.24 -19.31 -2.13
N GLY A 26 -2.13 -18.86 -2.71
CA GLY A 26 -1.86 -17.46 -3.03
C GLY A 26 -1.29 -16.61 -1.88
N ASP A 27 -0.34 -15.74 -2.22
CA ASP A 27 0.26 -14.76 -1.33
C ASP A 27 -0.74 -13.69 -0.87
N CYS A 28 -0.31 -12.86 0.09
CA CYS A 28 -1.14 -11.75 0.60
C CYS A 28 -1.46 -10.72 -0.49
N TRP A 29 -0.61 -10.56 -1.51
CA TRP A 29 -0.77 -9.60 -2.58
C TRP A 29 -1.86 -10.02 -3.57
N CYS A 30 -1.94 -11.29 -3.95
CA CYS A 30 -3.01 -11.85 -4.77
C CYS A 30 -4.37 -11.74 -4.07
N ARG A 31 -4.39 -11.99 -2.75
CA ARG A 31 -5.60 -11.82 -1.92
C ARG A 31 -6.04 -10.36 -1.85
N LEU A 32 -5.09 -9.44 -1.71
CA LEU A 32 -5.38 -8.01 -1.72
C LEU A 32 -5.86 -7.54 -3.10
N ALA A 33 -5.28 -8.03 -4.21
CA ALA A 33 -5.72 -7.72 -5.56
C ALA A 33 -7.17 -8.20 -5.78
N SER A 34 -7.48 -9.41 -5.31
CA SER A 34 -8.84 -9.95 -5.32
C SER A 34 -9.81 -9.07 -4.52
N LEU A 35 -9.41 -8.58 -3.35
CA LEU A 35 -10.22 -7.67 -2.55
C LEU A 35 -10.48 -6.35 -3.30
N VAL A 36 -9.45 -5.75 -3.89
CA VAL A 36 -9.55 -4.51 -4.66
C VAL A 36 -10.50 -4.67 -5.85
N ASN A 37 -10.35 -5.74 -6.64
CA ASN A 37 -11.25 -6.05 -7.76
C ASN A 37 -12.72 -6.22 -7.33
N ASN A 38 -12.95 -6.77 -6.13
CA ASN A 38 -14.31 -6.90 -5.61
C ASN A 38 -14.86 -5.57 -5.11
N LEU A 39 -14.05 -4.78 -4.39
CA LEU A 39 -14.45 -3.48 -3.87
C LEU A 39 -14.74 -2.47 -4.99
N GLU A 40 -14.01 -2.55 -6.12
CA GLU A 40 -14.21 -1.70 -7.29
C GLU A 40 -15.61 -1.91 -7.93
N LYS A 41 -16.28 -3.03 -7.67
CA LYS A 41 -17.64 -3.27 -8.18
C LYS A 41 -18.71 -2.48 -7.41
N PHE A 42 -18.37 -1.86 -6.28
CA PHE A 42 -19.29 -1.15 -5.39
C PHE A 42 -19.24 0.38 -5.54
N GLN A 43 -18.90 0.90 -6.72
CA GLN A 43 -18.59 2.33 -6.90
C GLN A 43 -19.74 3.30 -6.64
N GLU A 44 -20.98 2.83 -6.66
CA GLU A 44 -22.15 3.68 -6.49
C GLU A 44 -22.20 4.38 -5.11
N HIS A 45 -21.52 3.82 -4.11
CA HIS A 45 -21.49 4.36 -2.75
C HIS A 45 -20.44 5.44 -2.52
N TYR A 46 -19.49 5.65 -3.44
CA TYR A 46 -18.38 6.62 -3.25
C TYR A 46 -18.84 8.08 -3.16
N LYS A 47 -20.09 8.38 -3.56
CA LYS A 47 -20.71 9.71 -3.50
C LYS A 47 -21.08 10.18 -2.10
N LEU A 48 -20.97 9.30 -1.09
CA LEU A 48 -21.29 9.64 0.30
C LEU A 48 -20.22 10.48 0.99
N VAL A 49 -19.02 10.57 0.40
CA VAL A 49 -17.88 11.32 0.90
C VAL A 49 -17.65 12.56 0.04
N LEU A 50 -17.51 13.72 0.69
CA LEU A 50 -17.21 15.00 0.05
C LEU A 50 -15.69 15.19 0.00
N ASN A 51 -15.09 14.94 -1.17
CA ASN A 51 -13.65 15.07 -1.37
C ASN A 51 -13.20 16.51 -1.70
N GLU A 52 -14.13 17.37 -2.13
CA GLU A 52 -13.84 18.76 -2.44
C GLU A 52 -14.53 19.73 -1.45
N PRO A 53 -13.92 20.89 -1.18
CA PRO A 53 -14.61 22.01 -0.60
C PRO A 53 -15.61 22.54 -1.64
N ASP A 54 -16.69 21.81 -1.90
CA ASP A 54 -17.82 22.37 -2.63
C ASP A 54 -18.27 23.65 -1.88
N GLU A 55 -18.66 24.69 -2.60
CA GLU A 55 -19.02 26.03 -2.07
C GLU A 55 -20.36 26.01 -1.29
N SER A 56 -20.75 24.84 -0.77
CA SER A 56 -21.96 24.63 0.00
C SER A 56 -21.74 24.99 1.47
N ASP A 57 -22.81 25.54 2.07
CA ASP A 57 -22.86 26.02 3.45
C ASP A 57 -22.10 25.09 4.42
N PRO A 58 -21.04 25.59 5.09
CA PRO A 58 -20.28 24.82 6.09
C PRO A 58 -21.14 24.17 7.17
N SER A 59 -22.35 24.70 7.43
CA SER A 59 -23.31 24.15 8.38
C SER A 59 -23.88 22.78 7.97
N LEU A 60 -23.83 22.43 6.68
CA LEU A 60 -24.33 21.17 6.14
C LEU A 60 -23.27 20.07 6.07
N ARG A 61 -22.07 20.33 6.59
CA ARG A 61 -20.94 19.40 6.58
C ARG A 61 -20.57 18.95 7.97
N GLN A 62 -20.24 17.68 8.08
CA GLN A 62 -19.63 17.13 9.27
C GLN A 62 -18.31 16.46 8.90
N GLN A 63 -17.27 16.69 9.70
CA GLN A 63 -16.02 15.96 9.55
C GLN A 63 -16.24 14.49 9.92
N LEU A 64 -15.89 13.60 9.00
CA LEU A 64 -15.85 12.17 9.22
C LEU A 64 -14.53 11.84 9.92
N LYS A 65 -14.62 11.18 11.08
CA LYS A 65 -13.47 10.66 11.83
C LYS A 65 -13.75 9.20 12.09
N LEU A 66 -12.84 8.33 11.66
CA LEU A 66 -12.97 6.91 11.97
C LEU A 66 -12.52 6.66 13.42
N PRO A 67 -13.13 5.69 14.11
CA PRO A 67 -12.73 5.33 15.46
C PRO A 67 -11.27 4.84 15.53
N GLU A 68 -10.79 4.14 14.51
CA GLU A 68 -9.39 3.71 14.40
C GLU A 68 -8.40 4.89 14.32
N ASP A 69 -8.73 5.96 13.60
CA ASP A 69 -7.86 7.16 13.52
C ASP A 69 -7.68 7.79 14.90
N SER A 70 -8.76 7.81 15.69
CA SER A 70 -8.71 8.32 17.07
C SER A 70 -7.91 7.40 17.98
N MET A 71 -8.05 6.08 17.80
CA MET A 71 -7.33 5.06 18.56
C MET A 71 -5.81 5.11 18.33
N PHE A 72 -5.38 5.39 17.10
CA PHE A 72 -3.96 5.49 16.74
C PHE A 72 -3.42 6.93 16.71
N SER A 73 -4.16 7.90 17.26
CA SER A 73 -3.70 9.28 17.36
C SER A 73 -2.38 9.37 18.12
N GLY A 74 -1.35 9.95 17.49
CA GLY A 74 -0.01 10.06 18.06
C GLY A 74 0.88 8.82 17.86
N PHE A 75 0.41 7.79 17.15
CA PHE A 75 1.23 6.62 16.83
C PHE A 75 2.24 6.94 15.73
N THR A 76 3.50 7.16 16.11
CA THR A 76 4.59 7.60 15.21
C THR A 76 4.72 6.81 13.90
N PRO A 77 4.58 5.47 13.87
CA PRO A 77 4.72 4.70 12.63
C PRO A 77 3.69 5.03 11.53
N ILE A 78 2.58 5.69 11.87
CA ILE A 78 1.56 6.15 10.91
C ILE A 78 1.43 7.67 10.85
N ILE A 79 2.18 8.42 11.67
CA ILE A 79 2.04 9.88 11.84
C ILE A 79 2.57 10.69 10.65
N GLY A 80 3.39 10.06 9.80
CA GLY A 80 3.96 10.69 8.61
C GLY A 80 2.96 10.85 7.46
N TYR A 81 1.77 10.26 7.57
CA TYR A 81 0.67 10.47 6.63
C TYR A 81 -0.24 11.56 7.16
N GLU A 82 -0.19 12.74 6.54
CA GLU A 82 -1.19 13.78 6.77
C GLU A 82 -2.53 13.28 6.24
N LEU A 83 -3.35 12.73 7.13
CA LEU A 83 -4.73 12.37 6.82
C LEU A 83 -5.47 13.64 6.41
N LYS A 84 -5.78 13.75 5.11
CA LYS A 84 -6.64 14.83 4.63
C LYS A 84 -7.99 14.73 5.36
N PRO A 85 -8.49 15.85 5.91
CA PRO A 85 -9.79 15.83 6.57
C PRO A 85 -10.85 15.43 5.55
N THR A 86 -11.65 14.43 5.94
CA THR A 86 -12.73 13.92 5.11
C THR A 86 -14.06 14.43 5.65
N PHE A 87 -14.97 14.83 4.76
CA PHE A 87 -16.26 15.41 5.14
C PHE A 87 -17.42 14.60 4.55
N ILE A 88 -18.54 14.63 5.25
CA ILE A 88 -19.82 14.05 4.82
C ILE A 88 -20.93 15.09 5.00
N SER A 89 -22.06 14.90 4.32
CA SER A 89 -23.25 15.72 4.59
C SER A 89 -23.81 15.39 5.99
N THR A 90 -24.36 16.40 6.67
CA THR A 90 -25.05 16.21 7.96
C THR A 90 -26.28 15.32 7.87
N THR A 91 -26.84 15.12 6.67
CA THR A 91 -27.96 14.20 6.44
C THR A 91 -27.53 12.80 5.99
N SER A 92 -26.23 12.56 5.78
CA SER A 92 -25.72 11.25 5.36
C SER A 92 -25.80 10.23 6.50
N ASP A 93 -26.05 8.96 6.16
CA ASP A 93 -25.87 7.85 7.10
C ASP A 93 -24.39 7.76 7.48
N ARG A 94 -24.10 8.04 8.75
CA ARG A 94 -22.74 8.05 9.27
C ARG A 94 -22.07 6.68 9.16
N VAL A 95 -22.76 5.58 9.51
CA VAL A 95 -22.18 4.24 9.52
C VAL A 95 -21.81 3.82 8.10
N LEU A 96 -22.72 4.07 7.15
CA LEU A 96 -22.46 3.78 5.75
C LEU A 96 -21.34 4.67 5.18
N SER A 97 -21.25 5.93 5.62
CA SER A 97 -20.19 6.84 5.20
C SER A 97 -18.82 6.42 5.74
N GLU A 98 -18.73 5.98 6.99
CA GLU A 98 -17.51 5.42 7.55
C GLU A 98 -17.06 4.16 6.81
N LEU A 99 -17.99 3.25 6.48
CA LEU A 99 -17.68 2.07 5.67
C LEU A 99 -17.19 2.45 4.27
N THR A 100 -17.89 3.37 3.61
CA THR A 100 -17.51 3.90 2.29
C THR A 100 -16.11 4.50 2.32
N HIS A 101 -15.80 5.28 3.35
CA HIS A 101 -14.48 5.89 3.49
C HIS A 101 -13.38 4.84 3.62
N ARG A 102 -13.59 3.77 4.40
CA ARG A 102 -12.64 2.64 4.48
C ARG A 102 -12.42 1.98 3.12
N VAL A 103 -13.49 1.74 2.36
CA VAL A 103 -13.41 1.17 1.02
C VAL A 103 -12.59 2.08 0.10
N ASN A 104 -12.84 3.39 0.12
CA ASN A 104 -12.09 4.37 -0.68
C ASN A 104 -10.59 4.35 -0.33
N CYS A 105 -10.24 4.26 0.95
CA CYS A 105 -8.84 4.17 1.38
C CYS A 105 -8.16 2.89 0.87
N ILE A 106 -8.86 1.74 0.90
CA ILE A 106 -8.35 0.47 0.36
C ILE A 106 -8.17 0.53 -1.15
N LEU A 107 -9.15 1.11 -1.87
CA LEU A 107 -9.09 1.25 -3.32
C LEU A 107 -7.98 2.20 -3.74
N PHE A 108 -7.83 3.36 -3.10
CA PHE A 108 -6.70 4.25 -3.33
C PHE A 108 -5.37 3.51 -3.13
N PHE A 109 -5.24 2.75 -2.03
CA PHE A 109 -4.04 1.99 -1.77
C PHE A 109 -3.74 0.98 -2.88
N GLY A 110 -4.73 0.20 -3.32
CA GLY A 110 -4.54 -0.84 -4.33
C GLY A 110 -4.36 -0.30 -5.76
N THR A 111 -5.28 0.56 -6.19
CA THR A 111 -5.39 1.00 -7.59
C THR A 111 -4.40 2.11 -7.94
N GLU A 112 -4.09 3.00 -7.00
CA GLU A 112 -3.19 4.13 -7.24
C GLU A 112 -1.80 3.83 -6.68
N PHE A 113 -1.72 3.53 -5.39
CA PHE A 113 -0.43 3.47 -4.71
C PHE A 113 0.37 2.21 -5.07
N LEU A 114 -0.24 1.02 -4.99
CA LEU A 114 0.45 -0.25 -5.31
C LEU A 114 0.73 -0.42 -6.81
N CYS A 115 -0.06 0.23 -7.69
CA CYS A 115 0.23 0.28 -9.12
C CYS A 115 1.31 1.33 -9.46
N GLY A 116 1.38 2.43 -8.71
CA GLY A 116 2.29 3.55 -8.97
C GLY A 116 3.63 3.49 -8.25
N THR A 117 3.81 2.59 -7.28
CA THR A 117 5.08 2.44 -6.56
C THR A 117 6.17 1.79 -7.43
N GLU A 118 7.44 1.95 -7.07
CA GLU A 118 8.59 1.45 -7.83
C GLU A 118 9.45 0.56 -6.91
N PRO A 119 9.58 -0.77 -7.20
CA PRO A 119 8.88 -1.50 -8.26
C PRO A 119 7.37 -1.61 -8.00
N PRO A 120 6.51 -1.72 -9.04
CA PRO A 120 5.07 -1.86 -8.87
C PRO A 120 4.74 -3.19 -8.21
N VAL A 121 3.72 -3.19 -7.36
CA VAL A 121 3.22 -4.41 -6.70
C VAL A 121 2.01 -4.96 -7.43
N PHE A 122 1.16 -4.09 -7.95
CA PHE A 122 0.02 -4.45 -8.79
C PHE A 122 0.20 -3.94 -10.22
N LYS A 123 -0.48 -4.61 -11.15
CA LYS A 123 -0.74 -4.09 -12.50
C LYS A 123 -2.18 -4.35 -12.90
N LEU A 124 -2.70 -3.49 -13.79
CA LEU A 124 -3.97 -3.73 -14.46
C LEU A 124 -3.74 -4.71 -15.62
N HIS A 125 -4.48 -5.81 -15.63
CA HIS A 125 -4.41 -6.87 -16.63
C HIS A 125 -5.77 -7.03 -17.32
N LYS A 126 -5.77 -7.19 -18.64
CA LYS A 126 -6.98 -7.52 -19.40
C LYS A 126 -7.11 -9.05 -19.47
N THR A 127 -8.20 -9.57 -18.95
CA THR A 127 -8.54 -10.99 -19.02
C THR A 127 -8.97 -11.40 -20.42
N ASP A 128 -9.06 -12.71 -20.66
CA ASP A 128 -9.54 -13.28 -21.93
C ASP A 128 -10.99 -12.86 -22.28
N THR A 129 -11.78 -12.47 -21.27
CA THR A 129 -13.15 -11.96 -21.47
C THR A 129 -13.18 -10.47 -21.84
N GLY A 130 -12.02 -9.80 -21.89
CA GLY A 130 -11.86 -8.38 -22.16
C GLY A 130 -12.06 -7.47 -20.94
N ALA A 131 -12.34 -8.04 -19.76
CA ALA A 131 -12.46 -7.28 -18.52
C ALA A 131 -11.07 -6.88 -18.00
N SER A 132 -10.95 -5.71 -17.36
CA SER A 132 -9.71 -5.31 -16.69
C SER A 132 -9.77 -5.69 -15.21
N GLU A 133 -8.69 -6.26 -14.69
CA GLU A 133 -8.55 -6.63 -13.28
C GLU A 133 -7.14 -6.33 -12.77
N TYR A 134 -7.04 -5.98 -11.50
CA TYR A 134 -5.75 -5.83 -10.81
C TYR A 134 -5.20 -7.21 -10.46
N ILE A 135 -3.92 -7.44 -10.76
CA ILE A 135 -3.20 -8.66 -10.38
C ILE A 135 -1.89 -8.32 -9.67
N SER A 136 -1.45 -9.22 -8.77
CA SER A 136 -0.14 -9.15 -8.13
C SER A 136 0.97 -9.43 -9.16
N VAL A 137 2.03 -8.63 -9.14
CA VAL A 137 3.28 -8.89 -9.88
C VAL A 137 4.42 -9.28 -8.95
N VAL A 138 4.13 -9.50 -7.67
CA VAL A 138 5.15 -9.91 -6.71
C VAL A 138 5.61 -11.32 -7.05
N GLU A 139 6.90 -11.45 -7.31
CA GLU A 139 7.54 -12.75 -7.47
C GLU A 139 7.56 -13.45 -6.12
N THR A 140 6.62 -14.35 -5.92
CA THR A 140 6.72 -15.32 -4.84
C THR A 140 7.76 -16.32 -5.26
N ALA A 141 8.81 -16.50 -4.45
CA ALA A 141 9.69 -17.65 -4.61
C ALA A 141 8.79 -18.89 -4.60
N SER A 142 8.61 -19.49 -5.78
CA SER A 142 7.89 -20.76 -5.88
C SER A 142 8.61 -21.74 -4.97
N PRO A 143 7.91 -22.62 -4.23
CA PRO A 143 8.58 -23.77 -3.67
C PRO A 143 9.23 -24.46 -4.87
N LYS A 144 10.57 -24.48 -4.92
CA LYS A 144 11.27 -25.24 -5.94
C LYS A 144 10.73 -26.67 -5.79
N ASP A 145 10.02 -27.14 -6.80
CA ASP A 145 9.79 -28.58 -6.94
C ASP A 145 11.18 -29.19 -7.01
N ASP A 146 11.49 -30.06 -6.05
CA ASP A 146 12.69 -30.88 -6.05
C ASP A 146 12.59 -31.85 -7.24
N SER A 147 12.93 -31.37 -8.43
CA SER A 147 13.22 -32.20 -9.60
C SER A 147 14.39 -31.59 -10.38
N GLU A 148 15.57 -32.01 -9.94
CA GLU A 148 16.76 -32.37 -10.73
C GLU A 148 17.35 -31.35 -11.72
N ASP A 149 18.58 -30.96 -11.38
CA ASP A 149 19.72 -30.64 -12.26
C ASP A 149 19.66 -29.41 -13.18
N GLU A 150 20.18 -28.28 -12.69
CA GLU A 150 21.02 -27.41 -13.53
C GLU A 150 22.05 -26.63 -12.69
N GLU A 151 23.23 -26.45 -13.26
CA GLU A 151 24.53 -26.31 -12.60
C GLU A 151 24.73 -25.13 -11.63
N MET A 152 25.31 -25.51 -10.49
CA MET A 152 26.27 -24.80 -9.65
C MET A 152 27.01 -23.60 -10.30
N CYS A 153 26.82 -22.40 -9.76
CA CYS A 153 27.86 -21.38 -9.71
C CYS A 153 27.76 -20.58 -8.39
N PHE A 154 28.23 -21.21 -7.31
CA PHE A 154 28.40 -20.56 -6.00
C PHE A 154 29.86 -20.10 -5.92
N GLU A 155 30.13 -18.84 -6.29
CA GLU A 155 31.43 -18.25 -5.99
C GLU A 155 31.53 -17.95 -4.48
N SER A 156 32.25 -18.85 -3.83
CA SER A 156 32.76 -18.80 -2.47
C SER A 156 33.36 -17.44 -2.10
N TRP A 157 32.87 -16.86 -1.01
CA TRP A 157 33.67 -15.99 -0.14
C TRP A 157 33.61 -16.55 1.28
N ILE A 158 34.37 -17.62 1.51
CA ILE A 158 34.82 -17.99 2.86
C ILE A 158 36.29 -17.61 2.95
N ASN A 159 36.62 -16.68 3.86
CA ASN A 159 37.91 -16.68 4.52
C ASN A 159 37.69 -16.51 6.03
N GLU A 160 37.67 -17.68 6.67
CA GLU A 160 38.19 -18.05 7.99
C GLU A 160 38.31 -16.99 9.11
N GLU A 161 37.47 -17.23 10.12
CA GLU A 161 37.82 -17.42 11.54
C GLU A 161 38.88 -16.50 12.19
N ASN A 162 38.43 -15.75 13.20
CA ASN A 162 39.16 -15.78 14.46
C ASN A 162 38.23 -15.71 15.68
N ASP A 163 38.65 -16.49 16.67
CA ASP A 163 37.91 -17.07 17.78
C ASP A 163 37.57 -16.09 18.93
N LEU A 164 36.46 -16.40 19.60
CA LEU A 164 36.23 -16.32 21.06
C LEU A 164 36.47 -14.97 21.78
N LYS A 165 35.39 -14.39 22.36
CA LYS A 165 35.12 -14.42 23.82
C LYS A 165 33.90 -13.61 24.26
N SER A 166 33.34 -14.11 25.34
CA SER A 166 32.10 -13.82 26.05
C SER A 166 32.02 -12.45 26.77
N ARG A 167 30.75 -12.02 26.97
CA ARG A 167 30.16 -11.28 28.13
C ARG A 167 30.10 -9.72 28.10
N PRO A 168 29.23 -9.08 28.91
CA PRO A 168 28.06 -8.32 28.43
C PRO A 168 27.99 -6.84 28.88
N SER A 169 26.93 -6.16 28.41
CA SER A 169 26.36 -4.88 28.91
C SER A 169 27.10 -3.58 28.58
N GLU A 170 26.44 -2.68 27.84
CA GLU A 170 25.92 -1.38 28.34
C GLU A 170 25.44 -0.48 27.19
N ASP A 171 24.39 0.27 27.49
CA ASP A 171 23.71 1.29 26.68
C ASP A 171 24.63 2.26 25.94
N LYS A 172 24.23 2.67 24.72
CA LYS A 172 24.20 4.09 24.33
C LYS A 172 23.53 4.36 22.97
N SER A 173 22.58 5.29 23.06
CA SER A 173 22.20 6.33 22.10
C SER A 173 21.68 5.93 20.72
N VAL A 174 20.34 5.99 20.64
CA VAL A 174 19.53 6.42 19.50
C VAL A 174 20.22 7.55 18.73
N SER A 175 20.52 7.33 17.45
CA SER A 175 20.86 8.39 16.51
C SER A 175 19.76 8.51 15.46
N GLU A 176 19.28 9.73 15.32
CA GLU A 176 18.16 10.20 14.53
C GLU A 176 18.28 9.80 13.05
N LEU A 177 17.40 8.91 12.60
CA LEU A 177 17.10 8.76 11.18
C LEU A 177 16.22 9.94 10.79
N GLN A 178 16.83 10.96 10.20
CA GLN A 178 16.12 12.06 9.53
C GLN A 178 15.21 11.49 8.44
N ALA A 179 13.93 11.34 8.76
CA ALA A 179 12.88 11.03 7.80
C ALA A 179 12.71 12.23 6.85
N LYS A 180 13.16 12.09 5.60
CA LYS A 180 12.76 13.01 4.53
C LYS A 180 11.23 12.94 4.36
N PRO A 181 10.52 14.08 4.25
CA PRO A 181 9.05 14.09 4.24
C PRO A 181 8.50 13.38 2.99
N ILE A 182 7.70 12.34 3.24
CA ILE A 182 7.01 11.46 2.28
C ILE A 182 6.04 12.24 1.38
N SER A 183 5.58 13.42 1.83
CA SER A 183 4.74 14.36 1.06
C SER A 183 5.27 14.60 -0.36
N ASN A 184 6.59 14.69 -0.52
CA ASN A 184 7.23 14.90 -1.82
C ASN A 184 7.07 13.71 -2.78
N GLU A 185 7.00 12.48 -2.27
CA GLU A 185 6.88 11.28 -3.12
C GLU A 185 5.44 11.10 -3.61
N ILE A 186 4.46 11.34 -2.73
CA ILE A 186 3.04 11.29 -3.09
C ILE A 186 2.72 12.37 -4.14
N GLN A 187 3.25 13.59 -3.97
CA GLN A 187 3.07 14.66 -4.96
C GLN A 187 3.66 14.32 -6.33
N LYS A 188 4.82 13.65 -6.37
CA LYS A 188 5.42 13.18 -7.63
C LYS A 188 4.55 12.13 -8.31
N LEU A 189 4.02 11.17 -7.56
CA LEU A 189 3.15 10.12 -8.11
C LEU A 189 1.86 10.71 -8.69
N LEU A 190 1.23 11.65 -7.99
CA LEU A 190 0.04 12.35 -8.48
C LEU A 190 0.33 13.17 -9.75
N SER A 191 1.47 13.87 -9.80
CA SER A 191 1.87 14.63 -10.99
C SER A 191 2.12 13.70 -12.19
N ARG A 192 2.79 12.57 -11.95
CA ARG A 192 3.07 11.57 -12.98
C ARG A 192 1.79 10.91 -13.53
N LYS A 193 0.78 10.70 -12.68
CA LYS A 193 -0.53 10.21 -13.12
C LYS A 193 -1.19 11.18 -14.10
N GLU A 194 -1.23 12.47 -13.76
CA GLU A 194 -1.84 13.49 -14.61
C GLU A 194 -1.15 13.57 -15.98
N GLU A 195 0.19 13.48 -16.01
CA GLU A 195 0.98 13.42 -17.25
C GLU A 195 0.64 12.20 -18.12
N LEU A 196 0.52 11.02 -17.51
CA LEU A 196 0.20 9.78 -18.22
C LEU A 196 -1.21 9.80 -18.78
N GLU A 197 -2.18 10.33 -18.04
CA GLU A 197 -3.55 10.50 -18.51
C GLU A 197 -3.66 11.54 -19.63
N GLN A 198 -2.87 12.62 -19.59
CA GLN A 198 -2.82 13.60 -20.68
C GLN A 198 -2.21 12.99 -21.95
N LYS A 199 -1.17 12.16 -21.82
CA LYS A 199 -0.60 11.45 -22.97
C LYS A 199 -1.59 10.47 -23.57
N GLN A 200 -2.30 9.71 -22.73
CA GLN A 200 -3.29 8.74 -23.19
C GLN A 200 -4.45 9.42 -23.96
N ARG A 201 -4.91 10.60 -23.52
CA ARG A 201 -5.93 11.40 -24.23
C ARG A 201 -5.46 12.02 -25.54
N ASN A 202 -4.16 12.22 -25.72
CA ASN A 202 -3.58 12.79 -26.94
C ASN A 202 -3.22 11.72 -27.99
N GLU A 203 -3.23 10.45 -27.61
CA GLU A 203 -2.96 9.29 -28.48
C GLU A 203 -4.25 8.60 -28.97
N GLU A 204 -5.43 9.04 -28.51
CA GLU A 204 -6.78 8.70 -29.05
C GLU A 204 -7.28 9.74 -30.05
#